data_AF-A0A1F5HT64-F1
#
_entry.id   AF-A0A1F5HT64-F1
#
_cell.length_a   1.000
_cell.length_b   1.000
_cell.length_c   1.000
_cell.angle_alpha   90.00
_cell.angle_beta   90.00
_cell.angle_gamma   90.00
#
_symmetry.space_group_name_H-M   'P 1'
#
loop_
_entity.id
_entity.type
_entity.pdbx_description
1 polymer ?
#
loop_
_entity_poly.entity_id
_entity_poly.type
_entity_poly.pdbx_seq_one_letter_code
_entity_poly.pdbx_strand_id
1 'polypeptide(L)' 'METPCIRCGKTRIVKRTWKETVNRGTPITHVETVCPDSACQKVVDAQFAEIREKRELQESKKTSVKL' A
#
# COMPACT_ATOMS: atom_id res chain seq x y z
N MET A 1 -2.63 18.40 -6.27
CA MET A 1 -3.85 17.58 -6.22
C MET A 1 -3.95 17.03 -4.82
N GLU A 2 -4.87 17.54 -4.01
CA GLU A 2 -5.09 17.10 -2.64
C GLU A 2 -6.08 15.95 -2.65
N THR A 3 -5.74 14.84 -1.98
CA THR A 3 -6.60 13.66 -1.92
C THR A 3 -7.19 13.55 -0.52
N PRO A 4 -8.50 13.78 -0.34
CA PRO A 4 -9.13 13.61 0.97
C PRO A 4 -9.21 12.13 1.34
N CYS A 5 -9.09 11.83 2.62
CA CYS A 5 -9.30 10.49 3.13
C CYS A 5 -10.79 10.12 3.04
N ILE A 6 -11.12 9.06 2.30
CA ILE A 6 -12.50 8.56 2.16
C ILE A 6 -13.13 8.11 3.48
N ARG A 7 -12.34 7.87 4.54
CA ARG A 7 -12.83 7.41 5.85
C ARG A 7 -13.14 8.55 6.81
N CYS A 8 -12.30 9.58 6.84
CA CYS A 8 -12.36 10.65 7.85
C CYS A 8 -12.35 12.07 7.27
N GLY A 9 -12.32 12.22 5.94
CA GLY A 9 -12.36 13.51 5.23
C GLY A 9 -11.05 14.31 5.22
N LYS A 10 -10.12 14.05 6.15
CA LYS A 10 -8.84 14.80 6.24
C LYS A 10 -7.97 14.63 4.99
N THR A 11 -7.34 15.70 4.53
CA THR A 11 -6.39 15.68 3.41
C THR A 11 -5.20 14.77 3.72
N ARG A 12 -4.89 13.85 2.81
CA ARG A 12 -3.73 12.95 2.95
C ARG A 12 -2.41 13.72 2.82
N ILE A 13 -1.40 13.24 3.53
CA ILE A 13 -0.04 13.79 3.51
C ILE A 13 0.92 12.86 2.77
N VAL A 14 1.95 13.42 2.14
CA VAL A 14 3.01 12.62 1.50
C VAL A 14 3.86 11.97 2.58
N LYS A 15 3.94 10.64 2.54
CA LYS A 15 4.79 9.84 3.44
C LYS A 15 6.17 9.64 2.85
N ARG A 16 6.25 9.26 1.57
CA ARG A 16 7.51 9.11 0.85
C ARG A 16 7.31 9.21 -0.66
N THR A 17 8.37 9.61 -1.33
CA THR A 17 8.48 9.62 -2.79
C THR A 17 9.74 8.87 -3.18
N TRP A 18 9.64 7.94 -4.13
CA TRP A 18 10.81 7.23 -4.64
C TRP A 18 10.71 7.07 -6.16
N LYS A 19 11.87 6.88 -6.80
CA LYS A 19 11.93 6.52 -8.21
C LYS A 19 12.24 5.04 -8.32
N GLU A 20 11.47 4.36 -9.13
CA GLU A 20 11.66 2.95 -9.44
C GLU A 20 11.93 2.81 -10.93
N THR A 21 13.05 2.17 -11.28
CA THR A 21 13.37 1.87 -12.67
C THR A 21 13.20 0.38 -12.87
N VAL A 22 12.16 -0.02 -13.60
CA VAL A 22 11.93 -1.42 -13.94
C VAL A 22 12.67 -1.72 -15.25
N ASN A 23 13.69 -2.58 -15.19
CA ASN A 23 14.55 -2.96 -16.32
C ASN A 23 15.26 -1.77 -17.00
N ARG A 24 15.21 -1.70 -18.34
CA ARG A 24 15.74 -0.59 -19.16
C ARG A 24 14.70 0.52 -19.43
N GLY A 25 13.63 0.54 -18.64
CA GLY A 25 12.51 1.46 -18.83
C GLY A 25 12.76 2.86 -18.26
N THR A 26 11.83 3.77 -18.56
CA THR A 26 11.78 5.11 -17.96
C THR A 26 11.57 5.02 -16.45
N PRO A 27 12.26 5.83 -15.63
CA PRO A 27 12.05 5.85 -14.18
C PRO A 27 10.62 6.29 -13.84
N ILE A 28 9.91 5.46 -13.08
CA ILE A 28 8.57 5.72 -12.57
C ILE A 28 8.73 6.45 -11.22
N THR A 29 8.04 7.58 -11.06
CA THR A 29 8.00 8.29 -9.77
C THR A 29 6.78 7.83 -8.99
N HIS A 30 7.03 7.21 -7.85
CA HIS A 30 6.01 6.76 -6.91
C HIS A 30 5.88 7.78 -5.78
N VAL A 31 4.64 8.09 -5.41
CA VAL A 31 4.30 8.94 -4.26
C VAL A 31 3.36 8.16 -3.36
N GLU A 32 3.82 7.81 -2.16
CA GLU A 32 2.99 7.21 -1.13
C GLU A 32 2.43 8.30 -0.23
N THR A 33 1.11 8.24 -0.01
CA THR A 33 0.39 9.16 0.86
C THR A 33 -0.33 8.42 1.97
N VAL A 34 -0.50 9.06 3.12
CA VAL A 34 -1.17 8.51 4.30
C VAL A 34 -2.16 9.49 4.90
N CYS A 35 -3.12 8.98 5.66
CA CYS A 35 -3.99 9.83 6.47
C CYS A 35 -3.19 10.41 7.65
N PRO A 36 -3.26 11.73 7.91
CA PRO A 36 -2.58 12.35 9.06
C PRO A 36 -3.22 11.97 10.40
N ASP A 37 -4.45 11.43 10.39
CA ASP A 37 -5.10 10.92 11.59
C ASP A 37 -4.60 9.51 11.89
N SER A 38 -3.84 9.38 12.98
CA SER A 38 -3.20 8.11 13.37
C SER A 38 -4.22 7.03 13.74
N ALA A 39 -5.37 7.39 14.32
CA ALA A 39 -6.42 6.42 14.62
C ALA A 39 -7.07 5.92 13.33
N CYS A 40 -7.35 6.82 12.38
CA CYS A 40 -7.88 6.46 11.07
C CYS A 40 -6.88 5.61 10.27
N GLN A 41 -5.60 5.97 10.27
CA GLN A 41 -4.56 5.28 9.53
C GLN A 41 -4.33 3.85 10.06
N LYS A 42 -4.32 3.67 11.39
CA LYS A 42 -4.18 2.34 12.02
C LYS A 42 -5.23 1.34 11.55
N VAL A 43 -6.48 1.77 11.34
CA VAL A 43 -7.53 0.87 10.85
C VAL A 43 -7.24 0.40 9.43
N VAL A 44 -6.77 1.31 8.57
CA VAL A 44 -6.40 0.99 7.19
C VAL A 44 -5.18 0.06 7.15
N ASP A 45 -4.18 0.33 7.99
CA ASP A 45 -2.97 -0.49 8.07
C ASP A 45 -3.28 -1.91 8.53
N ALA A 46 -4.15 -2.07 9.53
CA ALA A 46 -4.60 -3.38 10.01
C ALA A 46 -5.33 -4.18 8.91
N GLN A 47 -6.22 -3.52 8.15
CA GLN A 47 -6.91 -4.15 7.02
C GLN A 47 -5.92 -4.60 5.93
N PHE A 48 -4.94 -3.76 5.59
CA PHE A 48 -3.93 -4.14 4.61
C PHE A 48 -3.00 -5.25 5.08
N ALA A 49 -2.68 -5.30 6.38
CA ALA A 49 -1.91 -6.39 6.96
C ALA A 49 -2.65 -7.73 6.82
N GLU A 50 -3.94 -7.77 7.17
CA GLU A 50 -4.77 -8.97 7.05
C GLU A 50 -4.91 -9.44 5.59
N ILE A 51 -5.15 -8.50 4.66
CA ILE A 51 -5.23 -8.81 3.22
C ILE A 51 -3.90 -9.37 2.71
N ARG A 52 -2.77 -8.81 3.16
CA ARG A 52 -1.43 -9.27 2.77
C ARG A 52 -1.17 -10.67 3.29
N GLU A 53 -1.44 -10.94 4.56
CA GLU A 53 -1.25 -12.26 5.17
C GLU A 53 -2.09 -13.32 4.44
N LYS A 54 -3.37 -13.03 4.17
CA LYS A 54 -4.24 -13.92 3.38
C LYS A 54 -3.69 -14.20 1.99
N ARG A 55 -3.16 -13.17 1.31
CA ARG A 55 -2.53 -13.33 -0.01
C ARG A 55 -1.28 -14.21 0.07
N GLU A 56 -0.40 -13.97 1.04
CA GLU A 56 0.83 -14.74 1.23
C GLU A 56 0.54 -16.22 1.54
N LEU A 57 -0.47 -16.50 2.37
CA LEU A 57 -0.94 -17.87 2.64
C LEU A 57 -1.51 -18.57 1.39
N GLN A 58 -2.17 -17.83 0.49
CA GLN A 58 -2.68 -18.39 -0.76
C GLN A 58 -1.54 -18.69 -1.74
N GLU A 59 -0.56 -17.80 -1.86
CA GLU A 59 0.60 -18.00 -2.74
C GLU A 59 1.51 -19.13 -2.26
N SER A 60 1.69 -19.30 -0.94
CA SER A 60 2.44 -20.44 -0.39
C SER A 60 1.75 -21.77 -0.69
N LYS A 61 0.42 -21.83 -0.53
CA LYS A 61 -0.39 -23.02 -0.88
C LYS A 61 -0.32 -23.36 -2.38
N LYS A 62 -0.36 -22.37 -3.27
CA LYS A 62 -0.22 -22.58 -4.73
C LYS A 62 1.17 -23.13 -5.08
N THR A 63 2.20 -22.66 -4.39
CA THR A 63 3.58 -23.14 -4.59
C THR A 63 3.73 -24.59 -4.12
N SER A 64 3.12 -24.98 -3.00
CA SER A 64 3.19 -26.35 -2.48
C SER A 64 2.38 -27.40 -3.28
N VAL A 65 1.41 -26.99 -4.11
CA VAL A 65 0.60 -27.89 -4.95
C VAL A 65 1.23 -28.12 -6.33
N LYS A 66 2.26 -27.34 -6.70
CA LYS A 66 2.93 -27.42 -8.02
C LYS A 66 4.18 -28.32 -8.05
N LEU A 67 4.41 -29.16 -7.03
CA LEU A 67 5.47 -30.19 -7.04
C LEU A 67 4.88 -31.59 -7.27
#